data_AF-A0A8C3W0V0-F1
#
_entry.id   AF-A0A8C3W0V0-F1
#
_cell.length_a   1.000
_cell.length_b   1.000
_cell.length_c   1.000
_cell.angle_alpha   90.00
_cell.angle_beta   90.00
_cell.angle_gamma   90.00
#
_symmetry.space_group_name_H-M   'P 1'
#
loop_
_entity.id
_entity.type
_entity.pdbx_description
1 polymer ?
#
loop_
_entity_poly.entity_id
_entity_poly.type
_entity_poly.pdbx_seq_one_letter_code
_entity_poly.pdbx_strand_id
1 'polypeptide(L)'
;MKTLFEEIKASIKNNYNQDRSFWRPVLPWGGVFTIKAGRKAVSCTPLYVEIRLKNTCTIDGFLMLLYVILNENENFPRELSLHLGREFVDCFLYLMDTYSFTTVKLLWIWDKMEKQQYKSEVHKASLIIDLFGNEHDNFTKNLENLMSTIQESYCSNWRCPTRVQEDQQRTININPPQEIPHGNLIRLAVDELFCSRIELCEERGCGGLREFSQRVFCHGAPPFVVLNMQHWKSEDLAYVPYYLDLSDHKYLLEGATLFNKEEHHYSAAFQIDGHWMHYDGLRNVNLILLNKPPEFLLLSSLVYIRATEK
;
A
#
# COMPACT_ATOMS: atom_id res chain seq x y z
N MET A 1 -11.53 -17.83 20.84
CA MET A 1 -10.10 -17.53 20.60
C MET A 1 -10.04 -16.06 20.23
N LYS A 2 -9.16 -15.26 20.83
CA LYS A 2 -9.05 -13.84 20.45
C LYS A 2 -8.37 -13.74 19.09
N THR A 3 -8.84 -12.83 18.23
CA THR A 3 -8.16 -12.55 16.95
C THR A 3 -6.88 -11.76 17.19
N LEU A 4 -5.95 -11.76 16.23
CA LEU A 4 -4.74 -10.93 16.29
C LEU A 4 -5.12 -9.45 16.48
N PHE A 5 -6.15 -8.98 15.78
CA PHE A 5 -6.66 -7.62 15.89
C PHE A 5 -7.17 -7.29 17.30
N GLU A 6 -7.98 -8.17 17.89
CA GLU A 6 -8.46 -8.01 19.27
C GLU A 6 -7.31 -7.98 20.28
N GLU A 7 -6.25 -8.75 20.04
CA GLU A 7 -5.04 -8.73 20.89
C GLU A 7 -4.28 -7.41 20.77
N ILE A 8 -4.13 -6.88 19.55
CA ILE A 8 -3.50 -5.57 19.33
C ILE A 8 -4.33 -4.48 20.03
N LYS A 9 -5.65 -4.45 19.83
CA LYS A 9 -6.54 -3.47 20.49
C LYS A 9 -6.51 -3.59 22.01
N ALA A 10 -6.50 -4.81 22.55
CA ALA A 10 -6.38 -5.03 23.98
C ALA A 10 -5.05 -4.52 24.54
N SER A 11 -3.96 -4.58 23.77
CA SER A 11 -2.67 -4.04 24.19
C SER A 11 -2.66 -2.52 24.33
N ILE A 12 -3.38 -1.82 23.45
CA ILE A 12 -3.57 -0.37 23.50
C ILE A 12 -4.33 0.01 24.78
N LYS A 13 -5.47 -0.64 25.05
CA LYS A 13 -6.34 -0.33 26.21
C LYS A 13 -5.70 -0.63 27.56
N ASN A 14 -4.79 -1.61 27.63
CA ASN A 14 -4.09 -1.98 28.86
C ASN A 14 -2.84 -1.12 29.12
N ASN A 15 -2.52 -0.19 28.21
CA ASN A 15 -1.35 0.70 28.32
C ASN A 15 -1.71 2.02 29.02
N TYR A 16 -1.87 1.98 30.34
CA TYR A 16 -1.98 3.18 31.19
C TYR A 16 -0.64 3.86 31.50
N ASN A 17 0.50 3.27 31.10
CA ASN A 17 1.85 3.82 31.31
C ASN A 17 2.60 3.93 29.98
N GLN A 18 3.26 5.08 29.79
CA GLN A 18 3.64 5.71 28.52
C GLN A 18 4.60 4.99 27.55
N ASP A 19 5.11 3.79 27.84
CA ASP A 19 5.98 3.06 26.89
C ASP A 19 5.94 1.57 27.20
N ARG A 20 4.99 0.82 26.64
CA ARG A 20 5.10 -0.65 26.61
C ARG A 20 4.82 -1.19 25.23
N SER A 21 5.81 -1.94 24.76
CA SER A 21 5.83 -2.70 23.55
C SER A 21 4.81 -3.84 23.53
N PHE A 22 4.28 -4.14 22.35
CA PHE A 22 3.54 -5.38 22.13
C PHE A 22 4.55 -6.54 22.01
N TRP A 23 4.51 -7.48 22.95
CA TRP A 23 5.49 -8.56 23.09
C TRP A 23 5.15 -9.84 22.30
N ARG A 24 4.48 -9.72 21.15
CA ARG A 24 4.29 -10.84 20.23
C ARG A 24 4.77 -10.47 18.84
N PRO A 25 5.63 -11.27 18.19
CA PRO A 25 6.06 -10.99 16.83
C PRO A 25 4.87 -11.08 15.89
N VAL A 26 4.45 -9.93 15.35
CA VAL A 26 3.47 -9.86 14.27
C VAL A 26 4.21 -9.95 12.94
N LEU A 27 3.89 -10.87 12.03
CA LEU A 27 4.63 -11.10 10.77
C LEU A 27 6.18 -11.07 10.93
N PRO A 28 6.86 -12.15 11.32
CA PRO A 28 8.32 -12.11 11.48
C PRO A 28 9.05 -11.90 10.14
N TRP A 29 10.24 -11.29 10.15
CA TRP A 29 11.09 -11.21 8.96
C TRP A 29 11.43 -12.59 8.39
N GLY A 30 11.24 -12.76 7.08
CA GLY A 30 11.44 -14.02 6.38
C GLY A 30 10.30 -15.02 6.55
N GLY A 31 10.59 -16.29 6.28
CA GLY A 31 9.65 -17.39 6.47
C GLY A 31 10.12 -18.68 5.81
N VAL A 32 9.71 -19.82 6.36
CA VAL A 32 9.94 -21.14 5.77
C VAL A 32 8.60 -21.87 5.64
N PHE A 33 8.34 -22.44 4.46
CA PHE A 33 7.14 -23.21 4.16
C PHE A 33 7.50 -24.50 3.44
N THR A 34 6.85 -25.62 3.74
CA THR A 34 7.20 -26.91 3.13
C THR A 34 6.04 -27.43 2.30
N ILE A 35 6.28 -27.66 1.00
CA ILE A 35 5.31 -28.25 0.09
C ILE A 35 5.67 -29.71 -0.17
N LYS A 36 4.66 -30.58 -0.14
CA LYS A 36 4.80 -31.97 -0.59
C LYS A 36 4.77 -32.03 -2.12
N ALA A 37 5.88 -32.37 -2.75
CA ALA A 37 5.95 -32.57 -4.20
C ALA A 37 5.44 -33.97 -4.59
N GLY A 38 4.74 -34.04 -5.73
CA GLY A 38 4.20 -35.29 -6.28
C GLY A 38 5.29 -36.31 -6.64
N ARG A 39 4.95 -37.60 -6.60
CA ARG A 39 5.87 -38.72 -6.88
C ARG A 39 6.33 -38.73 -8.34
N LYS A 40 7.65 -38.88 -8.58
CA LYS A 40 8.15 -39.62 -9.75
C LYS A 40 8.32 -41.09 -9.34
N ALA A 41 7.85 -42.01 -10.15
CA ALA A 41 7.60 -43.44 -9.85
C ALA A 41 8.84 -44.31 -9.49
N VAL A 42 9.95 -43.74 -9.05
CA VAL A 42 11.23 -44.45 -8.83
C VAL A 42 11.68 -44.45 -7.36
N SER A 43 11.09 -43.63 -6.48
CA SER A 43 11.32 -43.73 -5.03
C SER A 43 10.03 -43.52 -4.25
N CYS A 44 9.76 -44.41 -3.29
CA CYS A 44 8.53 -44.39 -2.47
C CYS A 44 8.49 -43.24 -1.44
N THR A 45 9.55 -42.43 -1.36
CA THR A 45 9.68 -41.33 -0.42
C THR A 45 9.10 -40.04 -1.01
N PRO A 46 8.14 -39.37 -0.34
CA PRO A 46 7.65 -38.07 -0.79
C PRO A 46 8.81 -37.06 -0.83
N LEU A 47 8.99 -36.41 -1.99
CA LEU A 47 9.90 -35.28 -2.11
C LEU A 47 9.22 -34.07 -1.50
N TYR A 48 9.91 -33.35 -0.62
CA TYR A 48 9.44 -32.07 -0.09
C TYR A 48 10.27 -30.96 -0.71
N VAL A 49 9.60 -29.88 -1.09
CA VAL A 49 10.25 -28.64 -1.51
C VAL A 49 10.08 -27.63 -0.39
N GLU A 50 11.20 -27.12 0.11
CA GLU A 50 11.21 -26.07 1.12
C GLU A 50 11.25 -24.70 0.45
N ILE A 51 10.29 -23.84 0.74
CA ILE A 51 10.26 -22.46 0.28
C ILE A 51 10.83 -21.59 1.40
N ARG A 52 11.88 -20.82 1.08
CA ARG A 52 12.45 -19.81 1.98
C ARG A 52 12.15 -18.42 1.45
N LEU A 53 11.53 -17.60 2.27
CA LEU A 53 11.33 -16.18 1.99
C LEU A 53 12.46 -15.36 2.62
N LYS A 54 13.04 -14.42 1.86
CA LYS A 54 14.05 -13.46 2.31
C LYS A 54 13.60 -12.03 2.03
N ASN A 55 14.12 -11.09 2.82
CA ASN A 55 13.92 -9.65 2.65
C ASN A 55 12.43 -9.26 2.56
N THR A 56 11.61 -9.81 3.46
CA THR A 56 10.14 -9.65 3.43
C THR A 56 9.67 -8.32 4.00
N CYS A 57 10.56 -7.44 4.46
CA CYS A 57 10.17 -6.19 5.12
C CYS A 57 9.25 -5.32 4.26
N THR A 58 9.43 -5.34 2.94
CA THR A 58 8.59 -4.62 1.96
C THR A 58 7.14 -5.13 1.95
N ILE A 59 6.92 -6.44 2.08
CA ILE A 59 5.58 -7.04 2.11
C ILE A 59 4.95 -6.98 3.51
N ASP A 60 5.78 -7.12 4.56
CA ASP A 60 5.30 -7.27 5.93
C ASP A 60 4.53 -6.03 6.40
N GLY A 61 5.10 -4.84 6.16
CA GLY A 61 4.46 -3.59 6.52
C GLY A 61 3.14 -3.36 5.79
N PHE A 62 3.11 -3.66 4.50
CA PHE A 62 1.91 -3.52 3.68
C PHE A 62 0.79 -4.49 4.11
N LEU A 63 1.11 -5.77 4.38
CA LEU A 63 0.11 -6.73 4.84
C LEU A 63 -0.46 -6.35 6.21
N MET A 64 0.36 -5.80 7.12
CA MET A 64 -0.15 -5.27 8.38
C MET A 64 -1.11 -4.10 8.18
N LEU A 65 -0.73 -3.13 7.35
CA LEU A 65 -1.58 -1.99 7.00
C LEU A 65 -2.93 -2.46 6.44
N LEU A 66 -2.89 -3.37 5.46
CA LEU A 66 -4.09 -3.90 4.84
C LEU A 66 -4.99 -4.63 5.86
N TYR A 67 -4.40 -5.46 6.70
CA TYR A 67 -5.15 -6.17 7.75
C TYR A 67 -5.84 -5.21 8.73
N VAL A 68 -5.14 -4.15 9.14
CA VAL A 68 -5.70 -3.15 10.05
C VAL A 68 -6.84 -2.37 9.39
N ILE A 69 -6.64 -1.88 8.16
CA ILE A 69 -7.64 -1.14 7.39
C ILE A 69 -8.94 -1.96 7.24
N LEU A 70 -8.80 -3.25 6.93
CA LEU A 70 -9.94 -4.15 6.73
C LEU A 70 -10.68 -4.49 8.02
N ASN A 71 -10.01 -4.47 9.18
CA ASN A 71 -10.64 -4.77 10.47
C ASN A 71 -11.24 -3.53 11.16
N GLU A 72 -10.64 -2.34 11.00
CA GLU A 72 -11.22 -1.10 11.55
C GLU A 72 -12.48 -0.65 10.77
N ASN A 73 -12.69 -1.15 9.54
CA ASN A 73 -13.76 -0.70 8.65
C ASN A 73 -14.64 -1.87 8.17
N GLU A 74 -15.84 -2.01 8.74
CA GLU A 74 -16.75 -3.15 8.52
C GLU A 74 -17.12 -3.41 7.04
N ASN A 75 -17.27 -2.35 6.23
CA ASN A 75 -17.67 -2.48 4.83
C ASN A 75 -16.51 -2.77 3.87
N PHE A 76 -15.27 -2.45 4.26
CA PHE A 76 -14.12 -2.51 3.35
C PHE A 76 -13.76 -3.91 2.88
N PRO A 77 -13.85 -4.99 3.69
CA PRO A 77 -13.65 -6.36 3.21
C PRO A 77 -14.56 -6.70 2.02
N ARG A 78 -15.84 -6.30 2.09
CA ARG A 78 -16.82 -6.54 1.02
C ARG A 78 -16.47 -5.75 -0.25
N GLU A 79 -16.13 -4.47 -0.10
CA GLU A 79 -15.76 -3.62 -1.23
C GLU A 79 -14.46 -4.08 -1.88
N LEU A 80 -13.42 -4.36 -1.10
CA LEU A 80 -12.13 -4.83 -1.60
C LEU A 80 -12.24 -6.20 -2.26
N SER A 81 -13.17 -7.05 -1.82
CA SER A 81 -13.44 -8.34 -2.45
C SER A 81 -13.87 -8.22 -3.92
N LEU A 82 -14.41 -7.07 -4.34
CA LEU A 82 -14.75 -6.84 -5.75
C LEU A 82 -13.51 -6.69 -6.63
N HIS A 83 -12.37 -6.29 -6.05
CA HIS A 83 -11.12 -6.04 -6.77
C HIS A 83 -10.08 -7.14 -6.55
N LEU A 84 -9.94 -7.63 -5.31
CA LEU A 84 -8.98 -8.67 -4.95
C LEU A 84 -9.58 -10.07 -4.96
N GLY A 85 -10.90 -10.21 -5.08
CA GLY A 85 -11.59 -11.49 -5.00
C GLY A 85 -11.94 -11.86 -3.55
N ARG A 86 -13.17 -12.34 -3.35
CA ARG A 86 -13.70 -12.69 -2.03
C ARG A 86 -12.88 -13.78 -1.33
N GLU A 87 -12.55 -14.85 -2.04
CA GLU A 87 -11.77 -15.96 -1.48
C GLU A 87 -10.41 -15.51 -0.95
N PHE A 88 -9.77 -14.58 -1.66
CA PHE A 88 -8.51 -14.00 -1.24
C PHE A 88 -8.67 -13.22 0.07
N VAL A 89 -9.64 -12.30 0.14
CA VAL A 89 -9.86 -11.44 1.32
C VAL A 89 -10.23 -12.28 2.54
N ASP A 90 -11.16 -13.22 2.40
CA ASP A 90 -11.60 -14.11 3.47
C ASP A 90 -10.42 -14.97 3.99
N CYS A 91 -9.63 -15.54 3.08
CA CYS A 91 -8.44 -16.34 3.43
C CYS A 91 -7.34 -15.49 4.07
N PHE A 92 -7.09 -14.28 3.56
CA PHE A 92 -6.11 -13.34 4.10
C PHE A 92 -6.43 -13.00 5.56
N LEU A 93 -7.66 -12.56 5.84
CA LEU A 93 -8.10 -12.22 7.19
C LEU A 93 -8.00 -13.42 8.15
N TYR A 94 -8.47 -14.59 7.71
CA TYR A 94 -8.37 -15.82 8.49
C TYR A 94 -6.92 -16.17 8.84
N LEU A 95 -6.01 -16.17 7.85
CA LEU A 95 -4.61 -16.54 8.07
C LEU A 95 -3.87 -15.54 8.98
N MET A 96 -4.23 -14.26 8.91
CA MET A 96 -3.73 -13.24 9.84
C MET A 96 -4.20 -13.53 11.27
N ASP A 97 -5.48 -13.84 11.46
CA ASP A 97 -6.06 -14.18 12.77
C ASP A 97 -5.53 -15.48 13.37
N THR A 98 -5.11 -16.43 12.52
CA THR A 98 -4.50 -17.69 12.96
C THR A 98 -2.98 -17.65 12.99
N TYR A 99 -2.37 -16.46 12.95
CA TYR A 99 -0.91 -16.25 13.02
C TYR A 99 -0.13 -17.03 11.95
N SER A 100 -0.76 -17.35 10.83
CA SER A 100 -0.21 -18.16 9.73
C SER A 100 0.58 -17.29 8.75
N PHE A 101 1.49 -16.48 9.29
CA PHE A 101 2.18 -15.36 8.65
C PHE A 101 2.97 -15.73 7.38
N THR A 102 3.68 -16.85 7.38
CA THR A 102 4.38 -17.32 6.18
C THR A 102 3.39 -17.66 5.07
N THR A 103 2.23 -18.23 5.42
CA THR A 103 1.17 -18.56 4.46
C THR A 103 0.49 -17.30 3.93
N VAL A 104 0.28 -16.27 4.77
CA VAL A 104 -0.22 -14.96 4.31
C VAL A 104 0.68 -14.37 3.23
N LYS A 105 2.01 -14.36 3.46
CA LYS A 105 2.97 -13.87 2.47
C LYS A 105 2.90 -14.65 1.16
N LEU A 106 2.85 -15.98 1.26
CA LEU A 106 2.76 -16.84 0.08
C LEU A 106 1.44 -16.68 -0.68
N LEU A 107 0.33 -16.49 0.04
CA LEU A 107 -0.96 -16.17 -0.56
C LEU A 107 -0.85 -14.91 -1.41
N TRP A 108 -0.26 -13.84 -0.86
CA TRP A 108 -0.04 -12.60 -1.62
C TRP A 108 0.90 -12.80 -2.81
N ILE A 109 2.06 -13.43 -2.60
CA ILE A 109 3.06 -13.66 -3.66
C ILE A 109 2.45 -14.43 -4.83
N TRP A 110 1.69 -15.50 -4.56
CA TRP A 110 1.16 -16.33 -5.64
C TRP A 110 -0.08 -15.79 -6.30
N ASP A 111 -0.94 -15.12 -5.54
CA ASP A 111 -2.24 -14.66 -6.05
C ASP A 111 -2.16 -13.26 -6.66
N LYS A 112 -1.27 -12.40 -6.13
CA LYS A 112 -1.22 -10.97 -6.48
C LYS A 112 0.06 -10.55 -7.19
N MET A 113 1.20 -11.19 -6.95
CA MET A 113 2.46 -10.77 -7.56
C MET A 113 2.77 -11.52 -8.87
N GLU A 114 3.24 -10.76 -9.85
CA GLU A 114 3.90 -11.23 -11.05
C GLU A 114 5.33 -11.71 -10.75
N LYS A 115 5.82 -12.68 -11.53
CA LYS A 115 7.18 -13.24 -11.36
C LYS A 115 8.31 -12.22 -11.48
N GLN A 116 8.08 -11.09 -12.15
CA GLN A 116 9.09 -10.03 -12.31
C GLN A 116 9.24 -9.15 -11.06
N GLN A 117 8.27 -9.20 -10.13
CA GLN A 117 8.28 -8.41 -8.89
C GLN A 117 9.09 -9.05 -7.76
N TYR A 118 9.65 -10.25 -7.96
CA TYR A 118 10.51 -10.89 -6.98
C TYR A 118 11.59 -11.73 -7.67
N LYS A 119 12.69 -11.98 -6.96
CA LYS A 119 13.73 -12.90 -7.44
C LYS A 119 13.48 -14.27 -6.86
N SER A 120 13.64 -15.31 -7.67
CA SER A 120 13.53 -16.68 -7.17
C SER A 120 14.64 -17.57 -7.70
N GLU A 121 15.24 -18.36 -6.82
CA GLU A 121 16.31 -19.29 -7.15
C GLU A 121 16.01 -20.67 -6.58
N VAL A 122 16.30 -21.71 -7.35
CA VAL A 122 16.19 -23.09 -6.89
C VAL A 122 17.56 -23.57 -6.42
N HIS A 123 17.67 -23.93 -5.15
CA HIS A 123 18.87 -24.52 -4.57
C HIS A 123 18.54 -25.89 -3.96
N LYS A 124 19.01 -26.96 -4.60
CA LYS A 124 18.69 -28.36 -4.23
C LYS A 124 17.17 -28.60 -4.19
N ALA A 125 16.63 -28.96 -3.03
CA ALA A 125 15.20 -29.17 -2.79
C ALA A 125 14.52 -27.93 -2.16
N SER A 126 15.11 -26.75 -2.32
CA SER A 126 14.58 -25.51 -1.78
C SER A 126 14.38 -24.45 -2.86
N LEU A 127 13.23 -23.77 -2.83
CA LEU A 127 12.96 -22.55 -3.59
C LEU A 127 13.20 -21.35 -2.68
N ILE A 128 14.15 -20.49 -3.02
CA ILE A 128 14.40 -19.24 -2.32
C ILE A 128 13.66 -18.14 -3.08
N ILE A 129 12.77 -17.42 -2.40
CA ILE A 129 12.10 -16.23 -2.93
C ILE A 129 12.65 -15.03 -2.15
N ASP A 130 13.24 -14.09 -2.88
CA ASP A 130 13.78 -12.85 -2.36
C ASP A 130 12.85 -11.70 -2.77
N LEU A 131 12.26 -11.05 -1.76
CA LEU A 131 11.33 -9.93 -1.91
C LEU A 131 12.02 -8.57 -1.77
N PHE A 132 13.35 -8.54 -1.82
CA PHE A 132 14.10 -7.29 -1.86
C PHE A 132 13.69 -6.47 -3.08
N GLY A 133 13.34 -5.21 -2.86
CA GLY A 133 12.95 -4.32 -3.94
C GLY A 133 12.21 -3.10 -3.45
N ASN A 134 11.60 -2.43 -4.40
CA ASN A 134 10.80 -1.24 -4.21
C ASN A 134 9.39 -1.64 -3.76
N GLU A 135 8.88 -1.06 -2.67
CA GLU A 135 7.53 -1.37 -2.16
C GLU A 135 6.43 -1.05 -3.18
N HIS A 136 6.54 0.05 -3.91
CA HIS A 136 5.60 0.43 -4.95
C HIS A 136 5.52 -0.63 -6.05
N ASP A 137 6.68 -0.98 -6.63
CA ASP A 137 6.76 -1.96 -7.72
C ASP A 137 6.30 -3.35 -7.26
N ASN A 138 6.60 -3.72 -6.02
CA ASN A 138 6.31 -5.05 -5.51
C ASN A 138 4.87 -5.19 -4.98
N PHE A 139 4.25 -4.12 -4.47
CA PHE A 139 2.98 -4.19 -3.73
C PHE A 139 1.92 -3.24 -4.26
N THR A 140 2.17 -1.93 -4.27
CA THR A 140 1.19 -0.93 -4.70
C THR A 140 0.73 -1.16 -6.15
N LYS A 141 1.62 -1.66 -7.02
CA LYS A 141 1.28 -2.05 -8.40
C LYS A 141 0.13 -3.05 -8.49
N ASN A 142 0.00 -3.95 -7.52
CA ASN A 142 -1.06 -4.96 -7.52
C ASN A 142 -2.44 -4.37 -7.17
N LEU A 143 -2.50 -3.09 -6.78
CA LEU A 143 -3.71 -2.32 -6.50
C LEU A 143 -4.08 -1.35 -7.63
N GLU A 144 -3.39 -1.41 -8.77
CA GLU A 144 -3.61 -0.52 -9.92
C GLU A 144 -5.09 -0.43 -10.35
N ASN A 145 -5.76 -1.58 -10.46
CA ASN A 145 -7.17 -1.61 -10.84
C ASN A 145 -8.09 -1.01 -9.78
N LEU A 146 -7.70 -1.05 -8.50
CA LEU A 146 -8.47 -0.44 -7.42
C LEU A 146 -8.41 1.09 -7.49
N MET A 147 -7.23 1.62 -7.79
CA MET A 147 -6.94 3.07 -7.73
C MET A 147 -7.00 3.75 -9.09
N SER A 148 -7.41 3.04 -10.14
CA SER A 148 -7.42 3.60 -11.49
C SER A 148 -8.36 4.80 -11.61
N THR A 149 -7.89 5.83 -12.31
CA THR A 149 -8.60 7.08 -12.55
C THR A 149 -8.63 7.43 -14.03
N ILE A 150 -9.57 8.29 -14.38
CA ILE A 150 -9.78 8.79 -15.73
C ILE A 150 -10.02 10.29 -15.69
N GLN A 151 -9.50 11.01 -16.68
CA GLN A 151 -9.73 12.44 -16.88
C GLN A 151 -9.98 12.72 -18.34
N GLU A 152 -11.06 13.41 -18.64
CA GLU A 152 -11.35 13.87 -19.99
C GLU A 152 -10.76 15.26 -20.19
N SER A 153 -10.34 15.56 -21.42
CA SER A 153 -9.96 16.91 -21.79
C SER A 153 -10.44 17.29 -23.17
N TYR A 154 -10.66 18.59 -23.35
CA TYR A 154 -11.19 19.16 -24.56
C TYR A 154 -10.45 20.42 -24.98
N CYS A 155 -10.01 20.48 -26.24
CA CYS A 155 -9.40 21.66 -26.82
C CYS A 155 -10.44 22.59 -27.47
N SER A 156 -10.33 23.87 -27.16
CA SER A 156 -11.10 24.96 -27.76
C SER A 156 -10.88 25.12 -29.28
N ASN A 157 -9.75 24.64 -29.82
CA ASN A 157 -9.49 24.66 -31.25
C ASN A 157 -10.17 23.48 -31.96
N TRP A 158 -11.19 23.80 -32.77
CA TRP A 158 -11.96 22.82 -33.54
C TRP A 158 -11.13 21.99 -34.53
N ARG A 159 -9.96 22.47 -34.93
CA ARG A 159 -9.03 21.77 -35.85
C ARG A 159 -7.94 20.99 -35.14
N CYS A 160 -7.92 20.97 -33.81
CA CYS A 160 -6.97 20.16 -33.06
C CYS A 160 -7.19 18.68 -33.40
N PRO A 161 -6.17 17.93 -33.88
CA PRO A 161 -6.31 16.50 -34.16
C PRO A 161 -6.65 15.68 -32.92
N THR A 162 -6.14 16.11 -31.76
CA THR A 162 -6.38 15.48 -30.46
C THR A 162 -7.36 16.31 -29.62
N ARG A 163 -8.41 16.82 -30.27
CA ARG A 163 -9.33 17.77 -29.64
C ARG A 163 -9.97 17.22 -28.37
N VAL A 164 -10.48 16.00 -28.42
CA VAL A 164 -10.97 15.27 -27.25
C VAL A 164 -9.90 14.26 -26.88
N GLN A 165 -9.54 14.18 -25.61
CA GLN A 165 -8.64 13.16 -25.08
C GLN A 165 -9.22 12.58 -23.79
N GLU A 166 -8.85 11.35 -23.53
CA GLU A 166 -9.13 10.64 -22.30
C GLU A 166 -7.79 10.12 -21.76
N ASP A 167 -7.45 10.53 -20.54
CA ASP A 167 -6.23 10.09 -19.86
C ASP A 167 -6.57 9.16 -18.70
N GLN A 168 -6.24 7.88 -18.86
CA GLN A 168 -6.41 6.87 -17.82
C GLN A 168 -5.09 6.65 -17.08
N GLN A 169 -5.10 6.80 -15.75
CA GLN A 169 -3.97 6.47 -14.89
C GLN A 169 -4.31 5.30 -13.98
N ARG A 170 -3.42 4.32 -13.90
CA ARG A 170 -3.60 3.13 -13.05
C ARG A 170 -3.12 3.32 -11.62
N THR A 171 -2.22 4.26 -11.39
CA THR A 171 -1.71 4.61 -10.06
C THR A 171 -1.81 6.10 -9.83
N ILE A 172 -1.98 6.49 -8.57
CA ILE A 172 -1.98 7.89 -8.16
C ILE A 172 -0.53 8.29 -7.89
N ASN A 173 0.11 8.87 -8.91
CA ASN A 173 1.48 9.37 -8.80
C ASN A 173 1.44 10.89 -8.66
N ILE A 174 1.59 11.36 -7.42
CA ILE A 174 1.80 12.77 -7.13
C ILE A 174 3.30 13.04 -7.09
N ASN A 175 3.75 13.99 -7.89
CA ASN A 175 5.15 14.40 -7.93
C ASN A 175 5.35 15.66 -7.08
N PRO A 176 6.53 15.84 -6.47
CA PRO A 176 6.85 17.10 -5.82
C PRO A 176 6.80 18.24 -6.85
N PRO A 177 6.19 19.39 -6.53
CA PRO A 177 6.11 20.50 -7.45
C PRO A 177 7.50 21.06 -7.77
N GLN A 178 7.70 21.56 -9.00
CA GLN A 178 9.00 22.07 -9.46
C GLN A 178 9.40 23.37 -8.78
N GLU A 179 8.43 24.18 -8.38
CA GLU A 179 8.61 25.32 -7.50
C GLU A 179 8.08 24.96 -6.12
N ILE A 180 8.73 25.43 -5.04
CA ILE A 180 8.29 25.18 -3.66
C ILE A 180 7.41 26.36 -3.22
N PRO A 181 6.09 26.33 -3.44
CA PRO A 181 5.22 27.34 -2.87
C PRO A 181 5.22 27.23 -1.34
N HIS A 182 4.94 28.34 -0.67
CA HIS A 182 4.54 28.30 0.73
C HIS A 182 3.20 27.58 0.83
N GLY A 183 3.15 26.40 1.46
CA GLY A 183 1.90 25.66 1.65
C GLY A 183 2.07 24.15 1.80
N ASN A 184 0.95 23.44 1.74
CA ASN A 184 0.90 21.97 1.79
C ASN A 184 1.16 21.39 0.40
N LEU A 185 2.42 20.99 0.13
CA LEU A 185 2.86 20.51 -1.18
C LEU A 185 2.11 19.25 -1.64
N ILE A 186 1.79 18.34 -0.72
CA ILE A 186 1.03 17.12 -1.05
C ILE A 186 -0.38 17.49 -1.54
N ARG A 187 -1.06 18.42 -0.84
CA ARG A 187 -2.39 18.87 -1.26
C ARG A 187 -2.34 19.54 -2.63
N LEU A 188 -1.33 20.38 -2.90
CA LEU A 188 -1.18 21.02 -4.20
C LEU A 188 -0.94 20.01 -5.32
N ALA A 189 -0.08 19.01 -5.11
CA ALA A 189 0.17 17.96 -6.10
C ALA A 189 -1.07 17.07 -6.34
N VAL A 190 -1.86 16.85 -5.29
CA VAL A 190 -3.16 16.16 -5.39
C VAL A 190 -4.17 17.00 -6.18
N ASP A 191 -4.30 18.29 -5.85
CA ASP A 191 -5.23 19.21 -6.51
C ASP A 191 -4.85 19.36 -7.99
N GLU A 192 -3.56 19.42 -8.32
CA GLU A 192 -3.07 19.44 -9.70
C GLU A 192 -3.56 18.20 -10.46
N LEU A 193 -3.52 17.01 -9.84
CA LEU A 193 -3.94 15.77 -10.48
C LEU A 193 -5.47 15.62 -10.59
N PHE A 194 -6.22 16.05 -9.56
CA PHE A 194 -7.65 15.76 -9.44
C PHE A 194 -8.60 16.90 -9.85
N CYS A 195 -8.20 18.16 -9.68
CA CYS A 195 -9.06 19.29 -9.96
C CYS A 195 -9.15 19.58 -11.46
N SER A 196 -10.27 20.16 -11.88
CA SER A 196 -10.41 20.72 -13.22
C SER A 196 -9.41 21.86 -13.42
N ARG A 197 -8.80 21.92 -14.60
CA ARG A 197 -7.82 22.97 -14.93
C ARG A 197 -7.86 23.31 -16.41
N ILE A 198 -7.31 24.47 -16.75
CA ILE A 198 -7.20 24.94 -18.13
C ILE A 198 -5.74 25.25 -18.41
N GLU A 199 -5.21 24.67 -19.48
CA GLU A 199 -3.81 24.82 -19.90
C GLU A 199 -3.72 25.14 -21.39
N LEU A 200 -2.52 25.48 -21.87
CA LEU A 200 -2.25 25.60 -23.30
C LEU A 200 -2.19 24.20 -23.91
N CYS A 201 -2.85 24.00 -25.05
CA CYS A 201 -2.81 22.74 -25.76
C CYS A 201 -1.39 22.47 -26.29
N GLU A 202 -0.81 21.34 -25.86
CA GLU A 202 0.54 20.91 -26.23
C GLU A 202 0.68 20.46 -27.70
N GLU A 203 -0.44 20.28 -28.40
CA GLU A 203 -0.47 19.89 -29.80
C GLU A 203 0.21 20.97 -30.67
N ARG A 204 1.20 20.55 -31.47
CA ARG A 204 2.06 21.49 -32.21
C ARG A 204 1.24 22.35 -33.15
N GLY A 205 1.37 23.66 -33.01
CA GLY A 205 0.67 24.64 -33.85
C GLY A 205 -0.82 24.80 -33.53
N CYS A 206 -1.33 24.17 -32.46
CA CYS A 206 -2.72 24.29 -32.07
C CYS A 206 -3.04 25.66 -31.46
N GLY A 207 -2.22 26.13 -30.51
CA GLY A 207 -2.35 27.43 -29.84
C GLY A 207 -3.67 27.66 -29.08
N GLY A 208 -4.48 26.60 -28.90
CA GLY A 208 -5.77 26.67 -28.22
C GLY A 208 -5.63 26.38 -26.73
N LEU A 209 -6.65 26.76 -25.96
CA LEU A 209 -6.79 26.33 -24.56
C LEU A 209 -7.37 24.92 -24.50
N ARG A 210 -6.84 24.08 -23.61
CA ARG A 210 -7.34 22.75 -23.27
C ARG A 210 -7.91 22.78 -21.87
N GLU A 211 -9.19 22.41 -21.76
CA GLU A 211 -9.91 22.27 -20.50
C GLU A 211 -9.90 20.80 -20.09
N PHE A 212 -9.45 20.53 -18.86
CA PHE A 212 -9.45 19.22 -18.24
C PHE A 212 -10.62 19.15 -17.26
N SER A 213 -11.42 18.09 -17.35
CA SER A 213 -12.44 17.79 -16.36
C SER A 213 -11.80 17.49 -15.01
N GLN A 214 -12.59 17.46 -13.95
CA GLN A 214 -12.17 16.81 -12.72
C GLN A 214 -11.82 15.34 -13.02
N ARG A 215 -10.74 14.83 -12.43
CA ARG A 215 -10.36 13.42 -12.54
C ARG A 215 -11.23 12.60 -11.61
N VAL A 216 -11.69 11.44 -12.07
CA VAL A 216 -12.59 10.55 -11.31
C VAL A 216 -12.05 9.13 -11.27
N PHE A 217 -12.48 8.34 -10.28
CA PHE A 217 -12.12 6.92 -10.17
C PHE A 217 -12.94 6.06 -11.13
N CYS A 218 -12.30 5.13 -11.85
CA CYS A 218 -12.96 4.32 -12.88
C CYS A 218 -14.01 3.34 -12.32
N HIS A 219 -13.87 2.93 -11.05
CA HIS A 219 -14.71 1.91 -10.41
C HIS A 219 -15.45 2.43 -9.17
N GLY A 220 -15.62 3.76 -9.09
CA GLY A 220 -16.05 4.44 -7.88
C GLY A 220 -14.89 4.69 -6.93
N ALA A 221 -15.12 5.53 -5.90
CA ALA A 221 -14.09 5.86 -4.93
C ALA A 221 -13.62 4.61 -4.18
N PRO A 222 -12.32 4.25 -4.19
CA PRO A 222 -11.85 3.06 -3.49
C PRO A 222 -11.94 3.21 -1.96
N PRO A 223 -12.00 2.10 -1.19
CA PRO A 223 -11.98 2.14 0.27
C PRO A 223 -10.71 2.77 0.83
N PHE A 224 -9.59 2.66 0.11
CA PHE A 224 -8.33 3.32 0.44
C PHE A 224 -7.53 3.63 -0.82
N VAL A 225 -6.63 4.58 -0.71
CA VAL A 225 -5.65 4.95 -1.74
C VAL A 225 -4.25 4.94 -1.18
N VAL A 226 -3.28 4.66 -2.04
CA VAL A 226 -1.85 4.69 -1.73
C VAL A 226 -1.19 5.75 -2.59
N LEU A 227 -0.61 6.76 -1.95
CA LEU A 227 0.21 7.76 -2.62
C LEU A 227 1.67 7.31 -2.58
N ASN A 228 2.28 7.18 -3.75
CA ASN A 228 3.70 6.86 -3.86
C ASN A 228 4.54 8.09 -3.50
N MET A 229 5.35 7.99 -2.46
CA MET A 229 6.18 9.09 -1.94
C MET A 229 7.67 8.93 -2.25
N GLN A 230 8.07 7.92 -3.03
CA GLN A 230 9.48 7.58 -3.21
C GLN A 230 10.31 8.66 -3.93
N HIS A 231 9.66 9.49 -4.75
CA HIS A 231 10.31 10.62 -5.41
C HIS A 231 10.36 11.88 -4.55
N TRP A 232 9.72 11.88 -3.37
CA TRP A 232 9.67 13.02 -2.46
C TRP A 232 10.88 13.01 -1.52
N LYS A 233 11.48 14.17 -1.31
CA LYS A 233 12.54 14.32 -0.30
C LYS A 233 11.88 14.58 1.06
N SER A 234 12.56 14.19 2.14
CA SER A 234 12.11 14.49 3.51
C SER A 234 11.88 15.98 3.74
N GLU A 235 12.69 16.84 3.10
CA GLU A 235 12.59 18.30 3.16
C GLU A 235 11.28 18.81 2.53
N ASP A 236 10.79 18.14 1.49
CA ASP A 236 9.53 18.45 0.80
C ASP A 236 8.30 17.95 1.58
N LEU A 237 8.50 17.17 2.64
CA LEU A 237 7.47 16.48 3.43
C LEU A 237 7.28 17.08 4.82
N ALA A 238 7.63 18.36 5.01
CA ALA A 238 7.52 19.06 6.29
C ALA A 238 6.09 19.02 6.90
N TYR A 239 5.07 18.82 6.07
CA TYR A 239 3.69 18.64 6.51
C TYR A 239 2.98 17.56 5.69
N VAL A 240 2.46 16.54 6.38
CA VAL A 240 1.59 15.54 5.77
C VAL A 240 0.13 15.88 6.11
N PRO A 241 -0.74 16.12 5.12
CA PRO A 241 -2.16 16.37 5.38
C PRO A 241 -2.80 15.16 6.05
N TYR A 242 -3.53 15.39 7.14
CA TYR A 242 -4.38 14.34 7.69
C TYR A 242 -5.61 14.07 6.81
N TYR A 243 -6.04 15.05 6.03
CA TYR A 243 -7.22 14.98 5.16
C TYR A 243 -6.84 15.34 3.73
N LEU A 244 -7.32 14.55 2.77
CA LEU A 244 -7.23 14.85 1.34
C LEU A 244 -8.60 14.75 0.69
N ASP A 245 -8.87 15.67 -0.24
CA ASP A 245 -10.03 15.60 -1.11
C ASP A 245 -9.55 15.01 -2.45
N LEU A 246 -10.05 13.83 -2.81
CA LEU A 246 -9.72 13.14 -4.07
C LEU A 246 -10.98 13.01 -4.89
N SER A 247 -11.07 13.80 -5.96
CA SER A 247 -12.34 14.03 -6.66
C SER A 247 -13.38 14.57 -5.66
N ASP A 248 -14.57 13.99 -5.59
CA ASP A 248 -15.65 14.42 -4.68
C ASP A 248 -15.64 13.69 -3.32
N HIS A 249 -14.54 13.02 -2.97
CA HIS A 249 -14.47 12.16 -1.80
C HIS A 249 -13.36 12.59 -0.84
N LYS A 250 -13.70 12.63 0.44
CA LYS A 250 -12.74 12.92 1.52
C LYS A 250 -12.04 11.65 1.97
N TYR A 251 -10.73 11.73 2.13
CA TYR A 251 -9.85 10.66 2.57
C TYR A 251 -9.06 11.06 3.81
N LEU A 252 -8.88 10.11 4.73
CA LEU A 252 -8.23 10.26 6.03
C LEU A 252 -6.89 9.52 6.04
N LEU A 253 -5.83 10.16 6.52
CA LEU A 253 -4.55 9.50 6.68
C LEU A 253 -4.67 8.41 7.73
N GLU A 254 -4.46 7.16 7.32
CA GLU A 254 -4.61 5.98 8.17
C GLU A 254 -3.28 5.29 8.42
N GLY A 255 -2.34 5.41 7.48
CA GLY A 255 -1.05 4.78 7.61
C GLY A 255 0.01 5.25 6.62
N ALA A 256 1.20 4.69 6.77
CA ALA A 256 2.34 4.94 5.91
C ALA A 256 3.29 3.74 5.90
N THR A 257 3.95 3.49 4.77
CA THR A 257 5.15 2.66 4.73
C THR A 257 6.37 3.57 4.80
N LEU A 258 7.38 3.13 5.53
CA LEU A 258 8.54 3.91 5.93
C LEU A 258 9.81 3.20 5.47
N PHE A 259 10.73 3.92 4.85
CA PHE A 259 11.99 3.37 4.38
C PHE A 259 13.17 3.94 5.17
N ASN A 260 13.96 3.05 5.79
CA ASN A 260 15.25 3.37 6.38
C ASN A 260 16.35 3.19 5.33
N LYS A 261 16.98 4.29 4.91
CA LYS A 261 18.10 4.27 3.95
C LYS A 261 19.34 3.55 4.46
N GLU A 262 19.64 3.65 5.75
CA GLU A 262 20.87 3.07 6.34
C GLU A 262 20.74 1.55 6.47
N GLU A 263 19.60 1.08 6.95
CA GLU A 263 19.32 -0.35 7.14
C GLU A 263 18.78 -1.01 5.87
N HIS A 264 18.49 -0.24 4.81
CA HIS A 264 17.76 -0.68 3.61
C HIS A 264 16.49 -1.48 3.96
N HIS A 265 15.71 -0.94 4.89
CA HIS A 265 14.64 -1.66 5.56
C HIS A 265 13.32 -0.92 5.50
N TYR A 266 12.22 -1.67 5.34
CA TYR A 266 10.86 -1.15 5.33
C TYR A 266 10.13 -1.47 6.63
N SER A 267 9.43 -0.47 7.15
CA SER A 267 8.53 -0.60 8.28
C SER A 267 7.19 0.06 7.93
N ALA A 268 6.18 -0.05 8.81
CA ALA A 268 4.89 0.58 8.60
C ALA A 268 4.43 1.32 9.85
N ALA A 269 3.66 2.39 9.68
CA ALA A 269 2.93 3.04 10.75
C ALA A 269 1.45 3.11 10.38
N PHE A 270 0.56 2.88 11.34
CA PHE A 270 -0.89 2.88 11.11
C PHE A 270 -1.68 3.24 12.37
N GLN A 271 -2.92 3.68 12.18
CA GLN A 271 -3.85 3.97 13.27
C GLN A 271 -4.69 2.74 13.64
N ILE A 272 -4.96 2.59 14.94
CA ILE A 272 -5.96 1.67 15.51
C ILE A 272 -6.63 2.39 16.68
N ASP A 273 -7.97 2.49 16.70
CA ASP A 273 -8.71 3.25 17.72
C ASP A 273 -8.15 4.68 17.92
N GLY A 274 -7.69 5.33 16.84
CA GLY A 274 -7.09 6.68 16.87
C GLY A 274 -5.68 6.76 17.47
N HIS A 275 -5.04 5.63 17.77
CA HIS A 275 -3.66 5.56 18.27
C HIS A 275 -2.71 5.14 17.16
N TRP A 276 -1.57 5.81 17.05
CA TRP A 276 -0.53 5.42 16.10
C TRP A 276 0.27 4.23 16.60
N MET A 277 0.47 3.25 15.74
CA MET A 277 1.30 2.08 15.96
C MET A 277 2.42 2.07 14.93
N HIS A 278 3.63 1.69 15.34
CA HIS A 278 4.76 1.42 14.45
C HIS A 278 5.04 -0.08 14.42
N TYR A 279 5.10 -0.61 13.21
CA TYR A 279 5.38 -1.99 12.92
C TYR A 279 6.72 -2.13 12.20
N ASP A 280 7.66 -2.87 12.81
CA ASP A 280 9.00 -3.10 12.28
C ASP A 280 9.37 -4.60 12.35
N GLY A 281 9.19 -5.30 11.23
CA GLY A 281 9.43 -6.74 11.11
C GLY A 281 10.89 -7.19 11.37
N LEU A 282 11.87 -6.28 11.38
CA LEU A 282 13.28 -6.60 11.68
C LEU A 282 13.53 -6.74 13.19
N ARG A 283 12.67 -6.14 14.02
CA ARG A 283 12.89 -6.05 15.47
C ARG A 283 12.23 -7.23 16.18
N ASN A 284 12.80 -7.64 17.32
CA ASN A 284 12.16 -8.63 18.20
C ASN A 284 10.87 -8.08 18.83
N VAL A 285 10.89 -6.77 19.10
CA VAL A 285 9.73 -5.98 19.49
C VAL A 285 9.28 -5.25 18.23
N ASN A 286 8.37 -5.86 17.48
CA ASN A 286 8.03 -5.41 16.14
C ASN A 286 6.74 -4.61 16.05
N LEU A 287 6.02 -4.39 17.15
CA LEU A 287 4.84 -3.54 17.17
C LEU A 287 4.84 -2.66 18.43
N ILE A 288 4.86 -1.34 18.22
CA ILE A 288 5.09 -0.33 19.26
C ILE A 288 4.01 0.74 19.16
N LEU A 289 3.44 1.13 20.30
CA LEU A 289 2.54 2.28 20.39
C LEU A 289 3.35 3.58 20.29
N LEU A 290 2.93 4.49 19.43
CA LEU A 290 3.57 5.77 19.23
C LEU A 290 2.78 6.90 19.90
N ASN A 291 3.48 7.74 20.66
CA ASN A 291 2.91 8.96 21.24
C ASN A 291 2.82 10.12 20.23
N LYS A 292 3.56 10.01 19.13
CA LYS A 292 3.59 10.96 17.99
C LYS A 292 3.88 10.20 16.69
N PRO A 293 3.48 10.70 15.52
CA PRO A 293 3.89 10.14 14.25
C PRO A 293 5.43 9.98 14.16
N PRO A 294 5.95 8.96 13.47
CA PRO A 294 7.39 8.71 13.41
C PRO A 294 8.12 9.86 12.69
N GLU A 295 9.04 10.54 13.39
CA GLU A 295 9.68 11.79 12.94
C GLU A 295 10.91 11.58 12.00
N PHE A 296 11.43 10.35 11.87
CA PHE A 296 12.80 10.11 11.34
C PHE A 296 12.91 9.15 10.14
N LEU A 297 11.81 8.76 9.49
CA LEU A 297 11.85 7.82 8.37
C LEU A 297 11.32 8.45 7.09
N LEU A 298 11.95 8.12 5.96
CA LEU A 298 11.47 8.57 4.66
C LEU A 298 10.14 7.88 4.37
N LEU A 299 9.13 8.67 4.06
CA LEU A 299 7.85 8.15 3.60
C LEU A 299 8.08 7.43 2.27
N SER A 300 7.83 6.12 2.24
CA SER A 300 7.79 5.36 0.98
C SER A 300 6.42 5.53 0.34
N SER A 301 5.37 5.31 1.13
CA SER A 301 3.99 5.49 0.70
C SER A 301 3.13 6.05 1.83
N LEU A 302 2.13 6.85 1.46
CA LEU A 302 1.06 7.28 2.37
C LEU A 302 -0.22 6.55 2.03
N VAL A 303 -0.93 6.07 3.04
CA VAL A 303 -2.18 5.32 2.89
C VAL A 303 -3.31 6.14 3.50
N TYR A 304 -4.27 6.52 2.66
CA TYR A 304 -5.47 7.20 3.10
C TYR A 304 -6.69 6.32 2.90
N ILE A 305 -7.61 6.30 3.87
CA ILE A 305 -8.89 5.59 3.77
C ILE A 305 -10.02 6.56 3.44
N ARG A 306 -11.03 6.09 2.71
CA ARG A 306 -12.22 6.88 2.40
C ARG A 306 -12.95 7.20 3.69
N ALA A 307 -13.21 8.48 3.95
CA ALA A 307 -13.97 8.90 5.12
C ALA A 307 -15.38 8.30 5.03
N THR A 308 -15.81 7.61 6.07
CA THR A 308 -17.21 7.23 6.24
C THR A 308 -17.94 8.44 6.80
N GLU A 309 -19.03 8.86 6.15
CA GLU A 309 -19.98 9.78 6.78
C GLU A 309 -20.49 9.09 8.04
N LYS A 310 -20.14 9.62 9.21
CA LYS A 310 -20.72 9.21 10.49
C LYS A 310 -22.02 9.95 10.72
#